data_AF-A0AA41YHD0-F1
#
_entry.id   AF-A0AA41YHD0-F1
#
_cell.length_a   1.000
_cell.length_b   1.000
_cell.length_c   1.000
_cell.angle_alpha   90.00
_cell.angle_beta   90.00
_cell.angle_gamma   90.00
#
_symmetry.space_group_name_H-M   'P 1'
#
loop_
_entity.id
_entity.type
_entity.pdbx_description
1 polymer ?
#
loop_
_entity_poly.entity_id
_entity_poly.type
_entity_poly.pdbx_seq_one_letter_code
_entity_poly.pdbx_strand_id
1 'polypeptide(L)' 'MLRDWNMLSEEMQLALSHAALRRAAETIAGQAELLAGEMESGGLADRGGPEALRLLANVVRATDRKEFEPAGHA' A
#
# COMPACT_ATOMS: atom_id res chain seq x y z
N MET A 1 2.59 14.65 -20.05
CA MET A 1 3.62 15.57 -19.51
C MET A 1 3.23 15.84 -18.07
N LEU A 2 3.91 15.22 -17.09
CA LEU A 2 3.84 15.75 -15.72
C LEU A 2 4.27 17.22 -15.85
N ARG A 3 3.48 18.16 -15.30
CA ARG A 3 4.04 19.48 -14.99
C ARG A 3 5.38 19.25 -14.31
N ASP A 4 6.40 20.01 -14.68
CA ASP A 4 7.75 19.84 -14.15
C ASP A 4 7.64 19.71 -12.62
N TRP A 5 7.96 18.53 -12.07
CA TRP A 5 7.67 18.18 -10.68
C TRP A 5 8.21 19.23 -9.71
N ASN A 6 9.35 19.79 -10.08
CA ASN A 6 10.07 20.85 -9.36
C ASN A 6 9.39 22.22 -9.40
N MET A 7 8.35 22.42 -10.21
CA MET A 7 7.54 23.65 -10.25
C MET A 7 6.34 23.60 -9.30
N LEU A 8 6.07 22.45 -8.66
CA LEU A 8 5.05 22.32 -7.64
C LEU A 8 5.58 22.82 -6.29
N SER A 9 4.72 23.40 -5.45
CA SER A 9 5.08 23.68 -4.06
C SER A 9 5.42 22.39 -3.32
N GLU A 10 6.26 22.47 -2.28
CA GLU A 10 6.63 21.32 -1.46
C GLU A 10 5.40 20.62 -0.88
N GLU A 11 4.40 21.38 -0.42
CA GLU A 11 3.13 20.84 0.06
C GLU A 11 2.40 20.01 -1.01
N MET A 12 2.40 20.49 -2.26
CA MET A 12 1.76 19.78 -3.38
C MET A 12 2.55 18.53 -3.77
N GLN A 13 3.88 18.61 -3.78
CA GLN A 13 4.74 17.45 -4.03
C GLN A 13 4.54 16.38 -2.95
N LEU A 14 4.44 16.78 -1.67
CA LEU A 14 4.19 15.88 -0.56
C LEU A 14 2.80 15.24 -0.66
N ALA A 15 1.76 16.03 -0.93
CA ALA A 15 0.39 15.53 -1.08
C ALA A 15 0.29 14.51 -2.23
N LEU A 16 0.93 14.78 -3.37
CA LEU A 16 0.96 13.87 -4.51
C LEU A 16 1.77 12.60 -4.21
N SER A 17 2.90 12.73 -3.52
CA SER A 17 3.73 11.59 -3.10
C SER A 17 2.95 10.68 -2.16
N HIS A 18 2.28 11.25 -1.17
CA HIS A 18 1.41 10.51 -0.25
C HIS A 18 0.27 9.80 -0.98
N ALA A 19 -0.41 10.48 -1.91
CA ALA A 19 -1.47 9.86 -2.70
C ALA A 19 -0.96 8.70 -3.57
N ALA A 20 0.22 8.86 -4.19
CA ALA A 20 0.85 7.83 -5.01
C ALA A 20 1.27 6.62 -4.15
N LEU A 21 1.88 6.87 -3.00
CA LEU A 21 2.30 5.82 -2.05
C LEU A 21 1.10 5.05 -1.51
N ARG A 22 0.03 5.74 -1.11
CA ARG A 22 -1.23 5.11 -0.69
C ARG A 22 -1.77 4.18 -1.77
N ARG A 23 -1.81 4.65 -3.03
CA ARG A 23 -2.30 3.83 -4.14
C ARG A 23 -1.42 2.60 -4.38
N ALA A 24 -0.10 2.76 -4.27
CA ALA A 24 0.85 1.66 -4.39
C ALA A 24 0.67 0.64 -3.26
N ALA A 25 0.51 1.10 -2.02
CA ALA A 25 0.26 0.28 -0.84
C ALA A 25 -1.02 -0.56 -0.98
N GLU A 26 -2.14 0.06 -1.37
CA GLU A 26 -3.40 -0.64 -1.66
C GLU A 26 -3.22 -1.74 -2.72
N THR A 27 -2.48 -1.43 -3.78
CA THR A 27 -2.21 -2.39 -4.86
C THR A 27 -1.41 -3.58 -4.35
N ILE A 28 -0.34 -3.35 -3.59
CA ILE A 28 0.51 -4.41 -3.03
C ILE A 28 -0.30 -5.30 -2.08
N ALA A 29 -1.12 -4.72 -1.20
CA ALA A 29 -1.97 -5.48 -0.28
C ALA A 29 -2.97 -6.38 -1.03
N GLY A 30 -3.62 -5.85 -2.08
CA GLY A 30 -4.53 -6.65 -2.91
C GLY A 30 -3.81 -7.78 -3.67
N GLN A 31 -2.60 -7.52 -4.20
CA GLN A 31 -1.81 -8.57 -4.87
C GLN A 31 -1.37 -9.66 -3.89
N ALA A 32 -1.02 -9.32 -2.65
CA ALA A 32 -0.68 -10.30 -1.63
C ALA A 32 -1.87 -11.23 -1.31
N GLU A 33 -3.09 -10.71 -1.24
CA GLU A 33 -4.30 -11.53 -1.04
C GLU A 33 -4.61 -12.43 -2.22
N LEU A 34 -4.48 -11.93 -3.46
CA LEU A 34 -4.65 -12.75 -4.65
C LEU A 34 -3.64 -13.90 -4.66
N LEU A 35 -2.38 -13.61 -4.37
CA LEU A 35 -1.33 -14.62 -4.30
C LEU A 35 -1.61 -15.69 -3.22
N ALA A 36 -2.13 -15.27 -2.06
CA ALA A 36 -2.55 -16.19 -1.01
C ALA A 36 -3.68 -17.13 -1.49
N GLY A 37 -4.68 -16.59 -2.19
CA GLY A 37 -5.77 -17.40 -2.75
C GLY A 37 -5.30 -18.41 -3.80
N GLU A 38 -4.37 -18.02 -4.67
CA GLU A 38 -3.77 -18.92 -5.66
C GLU A 38 -2.93 -20.04 -5.03
N MET A 39 -2.28 -19.78 -3.89
CA MET A 39 -1.57 -20.82 -3.13
C MET A 39 -2.55 -21.81 -2.49
N GLU A 40 -3.64 -21.33 -1.90
CA GLU A 40 -4.67 -22.18 -1.27
C GLU A 40 -5.43 -23.04 -2.27
N SER A 41 -5.66 -22.52 -3.48
CA SER A 41 -6.29 -23.26 -4.57
C SER A 41 -5.37 -24.31 -5.20
N GLY A 42 -4.09 -24.34 -4.80
CA GLY A 42 -3.07 -25.21 -5.36
C GLY A 42 -2.53 -24.77 -6.72
N GLY A 43 -2.86 -23.55 -7.17
CA GLY A 43 -2.33 -22.94 -8.38
C GLY A 43 -0.85 -22.53 -8.25
N LEU A 44 -0.36 -22.32 -7.03
CA LEU A 44 1.01 -21.97 -6.73
C LEU A 44 1.59 -22.81 -5.58
N ALA A 45 2.89 -23.09 -5.65
CA ALA A 45 3.60 -23.81 -4.59
C ALA A 45 3.74 -22.94 -3.33
N ASP A 46 3.34 -23.48 -2.18
CA ASP A 46 3.49 -22.81 -0.89
C ASP A 46 4.98 -22.74 -0.48
N ARG A 47 5.51 -21.52 -0.33
CA ARG A 47 6.90 -21.21 0.08
C ARG A 47 6.97 -20.16 1.19
N GLY A 48 5.98 -20.10 2.06
CA GLY A 48 5.93 -19.09 3.12
C GLY A 48 4.55 -18.78 3.67
N GLY A 49 3.52 -19.48 3.21
CA GLY A 49 2.17 -19.45 3.75
C GLY A 49 1.28 -18.34 3.14
N PRO A 50 0.06 -18.68 2.69
CA PRO A 50 -1.02 -17.73 2.46
C PRO A 50 -1.26 -16.77 3.63
N GLU A 51 -1.06 -17.23 4.86
CA GLU A 51 -1.24 -16.46 6.09
C GLU A 51 -0.23 -15.32 6.22
N ALA A 52 1.03 -15.53 5.80
CA ALA A 52 2.05 -14.47 5.81
C ALA A 52 1.70 -13.34 4.83
N LEU A 53 1.17 -13.69 3.67
CA LEU A 53 0.72 -12.72 2.66
C LEU A 53 -0.49 -11.91 3.16
N ARG A 54 -1.43 -12.56 3.85
CA ARG A 54 -2.55 -11.86 4.49
C ARG A 54 -2.10 -10.95 5.63
N LEU A 55 -1.13 -11.40 6.44
CA LEU A 55 -0.54 -10.56 7.48
C LEU A 55 0.10 -9.32 6.87
N LEU A 56 0.88 -9.47 5.79
CA LEU A 56 1.46 -8.34 5.07
C LEU A 56 0.38 -7.37 4.57
N ALA A 57 -0.66 -7.87 3.89
CA ALA A 57 -1.76 -7.04 3.40
C ALA A 57 -2.44 -6.25 4.54
N ASN A 58 -2.66 -6.90 5.69
CA ASN A 58 -3.23 -6.26 6.86
C ASN A 58 -2.31 -5.18 7.46
N VAL A 59 -1.00 -5.44 7.56
CA VAL A 59 -0.03 -4.46 8.06
C VAL A 59 0.04 -3.24 7.15
N VAL A 60 0.06 -3.44 5.83
CA VAL A 60 0.08 -2.35 4.84
C VAL A 60 -1.16 -1.46 4.99
N ARG A 61 -2.36 -2.05 5.09
CA ARG A 61 -3.60 -1.28 5.29
C ARG A 61 -3.68 -0.59 6.65
N ALA A 62 -3.17 -1.22 7.70
CA ALA A 62 -3.16 -0.63 9.04
C ALA A 62 -2.21 0.57 9.13
N THR A 63 -1.08 0.51 8.41
CA THR A 63 -0.09 1.59 8.35
C THR A 63 -0.63 2.79 7.57
N ASP A 64 -1.24 2.56 6.41
CA ASP A 64 -1.90 3.60 5.62
C ASP A 64 -2.97 4.33 6.45
N ARG A 65 -3.82 3.59 7.17
CA ARG A 65 -4.85 4.21 8.03
C ARG A 65 -4.26 5.10 9.13
N LYS A 66 -3.08 4.76 9.67
CA LYS A 66 -2.45 5.46 10.79
C LYS A 66 -1.66 6.70 10.35
N GLU A 67 -1.02 6.66 9.18
CA GLU A 67 -0.30 7.83 8.63
C GLU A 67 -1.23 8.95 8.17
N PHE A 68 -2.51 8.65 7.91
CA PHE A 68 -3.51 9.62 7.44
C PHE A 68 -4.58 10.01 8.46
N GLU A 69 -4.46 9.61 9.73
CA GLU A 69 -5.24 10.27 10.79
C GLU A 69 -4.74 11.71 10.93
N PRO A 70 -5.63 12.73 10.92
CA PRO A 70 -5.20 14.10 11.12
C PRO A 70 -4.51 14.15 12.47
N ALA A 71 -3.22 14.50 12.48
CA ALA A 71 -2.48 14.73 13.71
C ALA A 71 -3.26 15.74 14.53
N GLY A 72 -3.95 15.25 15.58
CA GLY A 72 -4.72 16.09 16.47
C GLY A 72 -3.77 17.12 17.08
N HIS A 73 -3.96 18.38 16.74
CA HIS A 73 -3.26 19.48 17.39
C HIS A 73 -3.67 19.48 18.86
N ALA A 74 -2.72 19.10 19.73
CA ALA A 74 -2.78 19.28 21.17
C ALA A 74 -2.14 20.62 21.55
#